data_AF-Q73HN4-F1
#
_entry.id   AF-Q73HN4-F1
#
_cell.length_a   1.000
_cell.length_b   1.000
_cell.length_c   1.000
_cell.angle_alpha   90.00
_cell.angle_beta   90.00
_cell.angle_gamma   90.00
#
_symmetry.space_group_name_H-M   'P 1'
#
loop_
_entity.id
_entity.type
_entity.pdbx_description
1 polymer ?
#
loop_
_entity_poly.entity_id
_entity_poly.type
_entity_poly.pdbx_seq_one_letter_code
_entity_poly.pdbx_strand_id
1 'polypeptide(L)'
;MLEFTSFRTTSNGKLMMKQKTSKISLARKIKEIKEWLKMVRSRICLKDWWQKLKAKLTGHYSYFGVSGNYRCLIQFYRPVTKLAFKWINRRSQKKSMDWEQFIHYLKVNPLPKPKVYVSLYTGALV
;
A
#
# COMPACT_ATOMS: atom_id res chain seq x y z
N MET A 1 15.86 -5.43 -16.20
CA MET A 1 16.65 -4.31 -15.65
C MET A 1 16.00 -3.02 -16.15
N LEU A 2 15.39 -2.21 -15.28
CA LEU A 2 14.89 -0.88 -15.68
C LEU A 2 15.11 0.10 -14.53
N GLU A 3 16.13 0.91 -14.72
CA GLU A 3 16.65 1.90 -13.79
C GLU A 3 15.90 3.22 -14.00
N PHE A 4 15.17 3.70 -12.98
CA PHE A 4 14.43 4.97 -13.05
C PHE A 4 14.92 5.92 -11.95
N THR A 5 16.19 6.30 -12.03
CA THR A 5 16.76 7.29 -11.10
C THR A 5 16.79 8.66 -11.76
N SER A 6 15.90 9.55 -11.33
CA SER A 6 15.89 10.96 -11.75
C SER A 6 16.20 11.84 -10.55
N PHE A 7 17.16 12.75 -10.70
CA PHE A 7 17.58 13.65 -9.64
C PHE A 7 16.93 15.03 -9.81
N ARG A 8 16.60 15.72 -8.71
CA ARG A 8 16.17 17.12 -8.71
C ARG A 8 16.84 17.86 -7.57
N THR A 9 17.41 19.02 -7.87
CA THR A 9 17.92 19.94 -6.85
C THR A 9 16.75 20.70 -6.20
N THR A 10 16.71 20.72 -4.87
CA THR A 10 15.81 21.62 -4.13
C THR A 10 16.30 23.06 -4.20
N SER A 11 15.44 24.03 -3.87
CA SER A 11 15.81 25.44 -3.73
C SER A 11 16.96 25.68 -2.74
N ASN A 12 17.23 24.70 -1.86
CA ASN A 12 18.29 24.73 -0.85
C ASN A 12 19.53 23.92 -1.27
N GLY A 13 19.71 23.64 -2.56
CA GLY A 13 20.90 22.98 -3.10
C GLY A 13 20.99 21.46 -2.87
N LYS A 14 20.06 20.84 -2.14
CA LYS A 14 20.10 19.38 -1.88
C LYS A 14 19.62 18.61 -3.11
N LEU A 15 20.46 17.68 -3.58
CA LEU A 15 20.21 16.80 -4.72
C LEU A 15 19.30 15.65 -4.28
N MET A 16 18.01 15.74 -4.61
CA MET A 16 17.02 14.74 -4.23
C MET A 16 16.89 13.67 -5.31
N MET A 17 16.99 12.40 -4.91
CA MET A 17 16.57 11.27 -5.76
C MET A 17 15.03 11.25 -5.83
N LYS A 18 14.46 11.64 -6.96
CA LYS A 18 13.04 11.37 -7.24
C LYS A 18 12.93 9.95 -7.77
N GLN A 19 12.52 9.03 -6.91
CA GLN A 19 11.84 7.83 -7.39
C GLN A 19 10.46 8.25 -7.92
N LYS A 20 10.39 8.64 -9.20
CA LYS A 20 9.10 8.76 -9.89
C LYS A 20 8.48 7.37 -9.84
N THR A 21 7.55 7.15 -8.91
CA THR A 21 6.67 5.99 -8.95
C THR A 21 5.89 6.12 -10.26
N SER A 22 6.36 5.45 -11.31
CA SER A 22 5.63 5.47 -12.57
C SER A 22 4.23 4.94 -12.24
N LYS A 23 3.19 5.64 -12.67
CA LYS A 23 1.79 5.20 -12.49
C LYS A 23 1.61 3.73 -12.95
N ILE A 24 2.43 3.32 -13.92
CA ILE A 24 2.58 1.96 -14.43
C ILE A 24 2.98 0.97 -13.31
N SER A 25 3.94 1.30 -12.44
CA SER A 25 4.33 0.44 -11.31
C SER A 25 3.23 0.31 -10.25
N LEU A 26 2.49 1.38 -9.97
CA LEU A 26 1.39 1.38 -9.00
C LEU A 26 0.22 0.50 -9.47
N ALA A 27 -0.22 0.70 -10.71
CA ALA A 27 -1.29 -0.09 -11.31
C ALA A 27 -0.93 -1.58 -11.36
N ARG A 28 0.32 -1.90 -11.74
CA ARG A 28 0.85 -3.27 -11.70
C ARG A 28 0.75 -3.86 -10.30
N LYS A 29 1.15 -3.11 -9.26
CA LYS A 29 1.12 -3.61 -7.88
C LYS A 29 -0.29 -3.87 -7.37
N ILE A 30 -1.24 -3.00 -7.72
CA ILE A 30 -2.66 -3.20 -7.40
C ILE A 30 -3.19 -4.46 -8.09
N LYS A 31 -2.81 -4.69 -9.36
CA LYS A 31 -3.18 -5.91 -10.10
C LYS A 31 -2.62 -7.16 -9.44
N GLU A 32 -1.35 -7.15 -9.02
CA GLU A 32 -0.74 -8.26 -8.27
C GLU A 32 -1.50 -8.58 -6.98
N ILE A 33 -1.87 -7.56 -6.18
CA ILE A 33 -2.67 -7.75 -4.96
C ILE A 33 -4.05 -8.33 -5.30
N LYS A 34 -4.69 -7.83 -6.36
CA LYS A 34 -6.00 -8.33 -6.79
C LYS A 34 -5.95 -9.83 -7.13
N GLU A 35 -4.97 -10.25 -7.91
CA GLU A 35 -4.82 -11.68 -8.27
C GLU A 35 -4.44 -12.53 -7.06
N TRP A 36 -3.58 -12.02 -6.19
CA TRP A 36 -3.26 -12.69 -4.93
C TRP A 36 -4.50 -12.86 -4.02
N LEU A 37 -5.33 -11.83 -3.88
CA LEU A 37 -6.59 -11.88 -3.12
C LEU A 37 -7.56 -12.91 -3.73
N LYS A 38 -7.67 -12.95 -5.06
CA LYS A 38 -8.49 -13.93 -5.78
C LYS A 38 -8.07 -15.37 -5.48
N MET A 39 -6.76 -15.63 -5.39
CA MET A 39 -6.19 -16.94 -5.10
C MET A 39 -6.35 -17.34 -3.62
N VAL A 40 -6.10 -16.41 -2.70
CA VAL A 40 -6.00 -16.70 -1.26
C VAL A 40 -7.36 -16.78 -0.56
N ARG A 41 -8.38 -16.10 -1.09
CA ARG A 41 -9.71 -15.94 -0.45
C ARG A 41 -10.37 -17.26 -0.03
N SER A 42 -10.14 -18.33 -0.79
CA SER A 42 -10.73 -19.66 -0.59
C SER A 42 -9.78 -20.65 0.07
N ARG A 43 -8.48 -20.32 0.17
CA ARG A 43 -7.44 -21.25 0.63
C ARG A 43 -7.15 -21.14 2.12
N ILE A 44 -7.25 -19.93 2.69
CA ILE A 44 -6.96 -19.69 4.12
C ILE A 44 -7.99 -18.75 4.73
N CYS A 45 -8.14 -18.77 6.05
CA CYS A 45 -9.14 -17.97 6.78
C CYS A 45 -8.88 -16.46 6.68
N LEU A 46 -9.93 -15.66 6.91
CA LEU A 46 -9.87 -14.20 6.82
C LEU A 46 -8.73 -13.62 7.66
N LYS A 47 -8.63 -14.07 8.92
CA LYS A 47 -7.59 -13.64 9.86
C LYS A 47 -6.17 -13.82 9.27
N ASP A 48 -5.90 -14.95 8.62
CA ASP A 48 -4.56 -15.31 8.16
C ASP A 48 -4.15 -14.56 6.89
N TRP A 49 -5.03 -14.52 5.88
CA TRP A 49 -4.70 -13.72 4.70
C TRP A 49 -4.72 -12.23 5.01
N TRP A 50 -5.50 -11.77 6.00
CA TRP A 50 -5.45 -10.38 6.45
C TRP A 50 -4.06 -10.00 6.97
N GLN A 51 -3.42 -10.85 7.78
CA GLN A 51 -2.05 -10.59 8.24
C GLN A 51 -1.05 -10.56 7.07
N LYS A 52 -1.18 -11.46 6.10
CA LYS A 52 -0.37 -11.43 4.88
C LYS A 52 -0.60 -10.16 4.06
N LEU A 53 -1.83 -9.64 4.02
CA LEU A 53 -2.14 -8.36 3.38
C LEU A 53 -1.46 -7.20 4.10
N LYS A 54 -1.46 -7.19 5.44
CA LYS A 54 -0.72 -6.18 6.24
C LYS A 54 0.78 -6.22 5.91
N ALA A 55 1.39 -7.40 5.84
CA ALA A 55 2.80 -7.55 5.47
C ALA A 55 3.08 -7.01 4.06
N LYS A 56 2.22 -7.30 3.07
CA LYS A 56 2.35 -6.78 1.70
C LYS A 56 2.25 -5.25 1.63
N LEU A 57 1.31 -4.65 2.37
CA LEU A 57 1.18 -3.20 2.48
C LEU A 57 2.42 -2.58 3.11
N THR A 58 2.90 -3.17 4.21
CA THR A 58 4.09 -2.71 4.92
C THR A 58 5.32 -2.75 4.03
N GLY A 59 5.57 -3.88 3.34
CA GLY A 59 6.69 -3.99 2.41
C GLY A 59 6.61 -2.99 1.25
N HIS A 60 5.41 -2.71 0.74
CA HIS A 60 5.23 -1.65 -0.26
C HIS A 60 5.58 -0.27 0.32
N TYR A 61 5.16 0.03 1.56
CA TYR A 61 5.49 1.30 2.20
C TYR A 61 6.96 1.44 2.52
N SER A 62 7.64 0.37 2.96
CA SER A 62 9.08 0.42 3.19
C SER A 62 9.87 0.69 1.91
N TYR A 63 9.44 0.13 0.78
CA TYR A 63 10.12 0.33 -0.51
C TYR A 63 9.86 1.72 -1.11
N PHE A 64 8.63 2.25 -0.97
CA PHE A 64 8.21 3.51 -1.61
C PHE A 64 8.09 4.70 -0.66
N GLY A 65 8.36 4.51 0.64
CA GLY A 65 8.13 5.45 1.73
C GLY A 65 9.12 6.59 1.87
N VAL A 66 9.87 6.90 0.81
CA VAL A 66 10.81 8.03 0.78
C VAL A 66 10.02 9.36 0.74
N SER A 67 10.47 10.34 1.54
CA SER A 67 9.82 11.64 1.73
C SER A 67 9.33 12.26 0.41
N GLY A 68 8.03 12.57 0.32
CA GLY A 68 7.41 13.22 -0.85
C GLY A 68 6.45 12.34 -1.66
N ASN A 69 6.32 11.04 -1.34
CA ASN A 69 5.49 10.11 -2.12
C ASN A 69 4.13 9.75 -1.49
N TYR A 70 3.72 10.46 -0.43
CA TYR A 70 2.50 10.16 0.33
C TYR A 70 1.24 10.07 -0.53
N ARG A 71 1.12 10.94 -1.56
CA ARG A 71 -0.01 10.93 -2.50
C ARG A 71 -0.10 9.61 -3.28
N CYS A 72 1.02 8.99 -3.66
CA CYS A 72 1.01 7.70 -4.33
C CYS A 72 0.69 6.56 -3.36
N LEU A 73 1.15 6.65 -2.12
CA LEU A 73 0.83 5.65 -1.09
C LEU A 73 -0.67 5.65 -0.74
N ILE A 74 -1.32 6.81 -0.69
CA ILE A 74 -2.79 6.89 -0.55
C ILE A 74 -3.49 6.29 -1.77
N GLN A 75 -3.02 6.61 -2.99
CA GLN A 75 -3.56 6.04 -4.23
C GLN A 75 -3.39 4.53 -4.30
N PHE A 76 -2.46 3.94 -3.54
CA PHE A 76 -2.36 2.50 -3.35
C PHE A 76 -3.30 1.97 -2.26
N TYR A 77 -3.32 2.60 -1.09
CA TYR A 77 -4.10 2.14 0.07
C TYR A 77 -5.60 2.04 -0.21
N ARG A 78 -6.18 3.08 -0.84
CA ARG A 78 -7.63 3.15 -1.12
C ARG A 78 -8.15 1.98 -1.99
N PRO A 79 -7.58 1.69 -3.18
CA PRO A 79 -8.04 0.57 -4.00
C PRO A 79 -7.76 -0.77 -3.35
N VAL A 80 -6.64 -0.94 -2.63
CA VAL A 80 -6.35 -2.19 -1.89
C VAL A 80 -7.40 -2.46 -0.81
N THR A 81 -7.81 -1.42 -0.07
CA THR A 81 -8.86 -1.54 0.95
C THR A 81 -10.20 -1.93 0.34
N LYS A 82 -10.58 -1.30 -0.79
CA LYS A 82 -11.79 -1.67 -1.55
C LYS A 82 -11.73 -3.09 -2.11
N LEU A 83 -10.57 -3.53 -2.59
CA LEU A 83 -10.35 -4.91 -3.05
C LEU A 83 -10.51 -5.90 -1.91
N ALA A 84 -10.00 -5.59 -0.73
CA ALA A 84 -10.15 -6.44 0.45
C ALA A 84 -11.64 -6.61 0.81
N PHE A 85 -12.40 -5.50 0.90
CA PHE A 85 -13.85 -5.55 1.12
C PHE A 85 -14.58 -6.39 0.07
N LYS A 86 -14.24 -6.18 -1.21
CA LYS A 86 -14.82 -6.94 -2.32
C LYS A 86 -14.58 -8.44 -2.19
N TRP A 87 -13.37 -8.85 -1.84
CA TRP A 87 -12.99 -10.26 -1.79
C TRP A 87 -13.44 -10.97 -0.50
N ILE A 88 -13.62 -10.24 0.61
CA ILE A 88 -14.32 -10.73 1.80
C ILE A 88 -15.73 -11.18 1.42
N ASN A 89 -16.48 -10.28 0.77
CA ASN A 89 -17.88 -10.53 0.39
C ASN A 89 -18.07 -11.50 -0.77
N ARG A 90 -17.01 -11.85 -1.51
CA ARG A 90 -17.05 -12.87 -2.56
C ARG A 90 -16.62 -14.27 -2.09
N ARG A 91 -16.36 -14.45 -0.80
CA ARG A 91 -16.07 -15.76 -0.21
C ARG A 91 -17.34 -16.54 0.15
N SER A 92 -18.43 -15.85 0.48
CA SER A 92 -19.69 -16.45 0.91
C SER A 92 -20.77 -16.31 -0.16
N GLN A 93 -21.65 -17.31 -0.28
CA GLN A 93 -22.85 -17.26 -1.12
C GLN A 93 -23.88 -16.22 -0.64
N LYS A 94 -23.74 -15.72 0.60
CA LYS A 94 -24.44 -14.52 1.12
C LYS A 94 -23.45 -13.36 1.27
N LYS A 95 -23.89 -12.12 1.05
CA LYS A 95 -23.12 -10.92 1.46
C LYS A 95 -22.84 -11.04 2.96
N SER A 96 -21.60 -11.31 3.33
CA SER A 96 -21.22 -11.61 4.71
C SER A 96 -20.93 -10.36 5.54
N MET A 97 -20.65 -9.23 4.88
CA MET A 97 -20.24 -8.00 5.54
C MET A 97 -20.70 -6.77 4.75
N ASP A 98 -21.55 -5.94 5.36
CA ASP A 98 -21.86 -4.63 4.79
C ASP A 98 -20.67 -3.65 4.97
N TRP A 99 -20.80 -2.43 4.44
CA TRP A 99 -19.73 -1.46 4.51
C TRP A 99 -19.46 -0.97 5.95
N GLU A 100 -20.48 -0.84 6.79
CA GLU A 100 -20.34 -0.36 8.17
C GLU A 100 -19.61 -1.39 9.04
N GLN A 101 -19.99 -2.66 8.92
CA GLN A 101 -19.31 -3.79 9.53
C GLN A 101 -17.87 -3.88 9.06
N PHE A 102 -17.60 -3.60 7.79
CA PHE A 102 -16.22 -3.53 7.29
C PHE A 102 -15.43 -2.36 7.89
N ILE A 103 -16.04 -1.17 8.04
CA ILE A 103 -15.40 -0.05 8.73
C ILE A 103 -15.13 -0.40 10.19
N HIS A 104 -16.06 -1.05 10.89
CA HIS A 104 -15.84 -1.54 12.24
C HIS A 104 -14.69 -2.55 12.28
N TYR A 105 -14.67 -3.50 11.35
CA TYR A 105 -13.57 -4.47 11.21
C TYR A 105 -12.23 -3.78 10.97
N LEU A 106 -12.18 -2.71 10.16
CA LEU A 106 -10.97 -1.91 9.97
C LEU A 106 -10.54 -1.14 11.23
N LYS A 107 -11.46 -0.77 12.12
CA LYS A 107 -11.12 -0.15 13.41
C LYS A 107 -10.45 -1.16 14.34
N VAL A 108 -10.98 -2.38 14.41
CA VAL A 108 -10.44 -3.46 15.26
C VAL A 108 -9.17 -4.07 14.66
N ASN A 109 -9.13 -4.25 13.33
CA ASN A 109 -8.04 -4.89 12.60
C ASN A 109 -7.46 -3.97 11.52
N PRO A 110 -6.82 -2.85 11.90
CA PRO A 110 -6.38 -1.85 10.94
C PRO A 110 -5.38 -2.42 9.96
N LEU A 111 -5.59 -2.10 8.68
CA LEU A 111 -4.55 -2.21 7.67
C LEU A 111 -3.49 -1.13 7.96
N PRO A 112 -2.19 -1.42 7.75
CA PRO A 112 -1.15 -0.42 7.82
C PRO A 112 -1.56 0.76 6.95
N LYS A 113 -1.63 1.94 7.56
CA LYS A 113 -1.79 3.19 6.82
C LYS A 113 -0.42 3.65 6.36
N PRO A 114 -0.34 4.31 5.20
CA PRO A 114 0.91 4.91 4.78
C PRO A 114 1.31 5.97 5.80
N LYS A 115 2.47 5.77 6.44
CA LYS A 115 3.12 6.77 7.28
C LYS A 115 4.32 7.32 6.51
N VAL A 116 4.62 8.60 6.67
CA VAL A 116 5.86 9.17 6.17
C VAL A 116 6.97 8.66 7.10
N TYR A 117 7.67 7.62 6.68
CA TYR A 117 8.85 7.14 7.39
C TYR A 117 10.06 7.87 6.82
N VAL A 118 10.73 8.62 7.69
CA VAL A 118 12.04 9.24 7.45
C VAL A 118 12.00 10.41 6.46
N SER A 119 12.10 11.61 7.04
CA SER A 119 12.77 12.72 6.36
C SER A 119 14.20 12.25 6.06
N LEU A 120 14.62 12.17 4.80
CA LEU A 120 16.02 11.97 4.42
C LEU A 120 16.94 13.16 4.85
N TYR A 121 16.48 14.00 5.77
CA TYR A 121 17.16 15.19 6.26
C TYR A 121 17.41 15.12 7.77
N THR A 122 17.95 14.00 8.28
CA THR A 122 18.66 14.00 9.57
C THR A 122 20.07 13.52 9.31
N GLY A 123 21.00 14.46 9.14
CA GLY A 123 22.40 14.20 8.80
C GLY A 123 23.04 15.33 7.98
N ALA A 124 22.88 16.58 8.43
CA ALA A 124 23.66 17.72 7.93
C ALA A 124 23.58 18.88 8.93
N LEU A 125 23.97 18.62 10.18
CA LEU A 125 24.38 19.55 11.24
C LEU A 125 25.17 18.62 12.19
N VAL A 126 26.47 18.71 12.44
CA VAL A 126 27.47 19.79 12.41
C VAL A 126 28.77 19.22 11.84
#